data_AF-A0A1S9MD09-F1
#
_entry.id   AF-A0A1S9MD09-F1
#
_cell.length_a   1.000
_cell.length_b   1.000
_cell.length_c   1.000
_cell.angle_alpha   90.00
_cell.angle_beta   90.00
_cell.angle_gamma   90.00
#
_symmetry.space_group_name_H-M   'P 1'
#
loop_
_entity.id
_entity.type
_entity.pdbx_description
1 polymer ?
#
loop_
_entity_poly.entity_id
_entity_poly.type
_entity_poly.pdbx_seq_one_letter_code
_entity_poly.pdbx_strand_id
1 'polypeptide(L)'
;MNAFGSEADVEHDLDFRLLINTAVSLFHRRPVLDETTTWLAEQGYQVTILDASSWSSEADVHAAISEALDFPSYYGRNLDALNDCLRDVISHDYGWDADATGFVLAFLGYDAFALACPGTAQTLLDIIAQRSREAALFGHRMICLVQSNDSRISFDPVGATPVLWNDAEWLDSRRLAPQADTGD
;
A
#
# COMPACT_ATOMS: atom_id res chain seq x y z
N MET A 1 -29.29 -7.60 -19.71
CA MET A 1 -28.27 -7.41 -18.67
C MET A 1 -27.34 -6.34 -19.18
N ASN A 2 -27.38 -5.14 -18.58
CA ASN A 2 -26.38 -4.12 -18.92
C ASN A 2 -25.04 -4.63 -18.39
N ALA A 3 -24.08 -4.81 -19.30
CA ALA A 3 -22.75 -5.35 -19.00
C ALA A 3 -21.87 -4.38 -18.20
N PHE A 4 -22.36 -3.17 -17.96
CA PHE A 4 -21.71 -2.13 -17.16
C PHE A 4 -22.80 -1.52 -16.29
N GLY A 5 -22.62 -1.56 -14.97
CA GLY A 5 -23.38 -0.72 -14.04
C GLY A 5 -23.19 0.76 -14.40
N SER A 6 -23.96 1.67 -13.82
CA SER A 6 -23.75 3.10 -14.00
C SER A 6 -22.31 3.45 -13.58
N GLU A 7 -21.48 3.78 -14.57
CA GLU A 7 -20.08 4.22 -14.44
C GLU A 7 -19.93 5.32 -13.36
N ALA A 8 -20.95 6.17 -13.23
CA ALA A 8 -21.02 7.26 -12.26
C ALA A 8 -21.10 6.85 -10.78
N ASP A 9 -21.59 5.64 -10.44
CA ASP A 9 -21.69 5.21 -9.04
C ASP A 9 -20.37 4.58 -8.55
N VAL A 10 -19.64 3.89 -9.43
CA VAL A 10 -18.37 3.18 -9.10
C VAL A 10 -17.18 4.15 -9.00
N GLU A 11 -17.16 5.22 -9.78
CA GLU A 11 -16.06 6.22 -9.75
C GLU A 11 -15.94 6.98 -8.41
N HIS A 12 -17.00 7.01 -7.61
CA HIS A 12 -17.01 7.68 -6.30
C HIS A 12 -16.50 6.78 -5.18
N ASP A 13 -16.48 5.46 -5.38
CA ASP A 13 -16.07 4.50 -4.36
C ASP A 13 -14.57 4.64 -4.06
N LEU A 14 -14.24 4.65 -2.78
CA LEU A 14 -12.89 4.96 -2.29
C LEU A 14 -11.86 3.92 -2.76
N ASP A 15 -12.23 2.64 -2.77
CA ASP A 15 -11.40 1.55 -3.28
C ASP A 15 -11.08 1.69 -4.78
N PHE A 16 -12.04 2.11 -5.60
CA PHE A 16 -11.82 2.38 -7.02
C PHE A 16 -10.79 3.51 -7.19
N ARG A 17 -10.96 4.62 -6.47
CA ARG A 17 -10.02 5.76 -6.52
C ARG A 17 -8.62 5.39 -6.04
N LEU A 18 -8.51 4.50 -5.06
CA LEU A 18 -7.24 3.96 -4.55
C LEU A 18 -6.54 2.99 -5.51
N LEU A 19 -7.20 2.50 -6.57
CA LEU A 19 -6.64 1.54 -7.51
C LEU A 19 -6.51 2.07 -8.95
N ILE A 20 -7.35 3.01 -9.37
CA ILE A 20 -7.45 3.42 -10.77
C ILE A 20 -6.16 4.10 -11.28
N ASN A 21 -5.48 4.86 -10.42
CA ASN A 21 -4.29 5.64 -10.80
C ASN A 21 -2.98 4.99 -10.35
N THR A 22 -3.02 4.21 -9.27
CA THR A 22 -1.85 3.58 -8.66
C THR A 22 -2.31 2.46 -7.74
N ALA A 23 -1.48 1.45 -7.51
CA ALA A 23 -1.72 0.44 -6.47
C ALA A 23 -1.19 0.90 -5.09
N VAL A 24 -0.36 1.94 -5.07
CA VAL A 24 0.37 2.41 -3.89
C VAL A 24 0.02 3.87 -3.63
N SER A 25 -0.74 4.12 -2.56
CA SER A 25 -1.18 5.46 -2.16
C SER A 25 -0.49 5.94 -0.88
N LEU A 26 0.02 7.18 -0.89
CA LEU A 26 0.66 7.83 0.25
C LEU A 26 -0.35 8.52 1.15
N PHE A 27 -0.11 8.41 2.46
CA PHE A 27 -0.84 9.06 3.53
C PHE A 27 0.13 9.81 4.41
N HIS A 28 -0.20 11.05 4.75
CA HIS A 28 0.61 11.81 5.70
C HIS A 28 0.00 11.68 7.09
N ARG A 29 -1.25 12.11 7.23
CA ARG A 29 -1.94 12.13 8.53
C ARG A 29 -2.48 10.76 8.86
N ARG A 30 -2.08 10.27 10.03
CA ARG A 30 -2.54 8.99 10.56
C ARG A 30 -4.07 8.84 10.63
N PRO A 31 -4.85 9.85 11.09
CA PRO A 31 -6.31 9.74 11.10
C PRO A 31 -6.93 9.46 9.72
N VAL A 32 -6.36 9.99 8.64
CA VAL A 32 -6.90 9.75 7.27
C VAL A 32 -6.67 8.31 6.85
N LEU A 33 -5.52 7.72 7.19
CA LEU A 33 -5.25 6.30 6.98
C LEU A 33 -6.21 5.43 7.81
N ASP A 34 -6.43 5.78 9.08
CA ASP A 34 -7.29 5.01 9.97
C ASP A 34 -8.75 5.04 9.48
N GLU A 35 -9.25 6.19 9.04
CA GLU A 35 -10.57 6.32 8.40
C GLU A 35 -10.67 5.47 7.13
N THR A 36 -9.64 5.51 6.28
CA THR A 36 -9.57 4.73 5.02
C THR A 36 -9.56 3.23 5.27
N THR A 37 -8.73 2.76 6.19
CA THR A 37 -8.62 1.33 6.55
C THR A 37 -9.90 0.82 7.23
N THR A 38 -10.54 1.64 8.06
CA THR A 38 -11.85 1.33 8.66
C THR A 38 -12.91 1.16 7.58
N TRP A 39 -13.00 2.11 6.65
CA TRP A 39 -13.95 2.02 5.53
C TRP A 39 -13.71 0.77 4.67
N LEU A 40 -12.46 0.46 4.33
CA LEU A 40 -12.11 -0.74 3.57
C LEU A 40 -12.53 -2.02 4.28
N ALA A 41 -12.27 -2.12 5.59
CA ALA A 41 -12.72 -3.26 6.39
C ALA A 41 -14.26 -3.39 6.41
N GLU A 42 -14.99 -2.28 6.52
CA GLU A 42 -16.46 -2.25 6.44
C GLU A 42 -16.98 -2.69 5.05
N GLN A 43 -16.20 -2.49 3.98
CA GLN A 43 -16.49 -3.01 2.64
C GLN A 43 -16.03 -4.46 2.42
N GLY A 44 -15.57 -5.15 3.48
CA GLY A 44 -15.19 -6.56 3.44
C GLY A 44 -13.75 -6.80 2.95
N TYR A 45 -12.90 -5.79 2.90
CA TYR A 45 -11.47 -6.01 2.64
C TYR A 45 -10.77 -6.57 3.88
N GLN A 46 -9.84 -7.49 3.66
CA GLN A 46 -8.88 -7.86 4.71
C GLN A 46 -7.75 -6.83 4.75
N VAL A 47 -7.62 -6.15 5.89
CA VAL A 47 -6.60 -5.11 6.09
C VAL A 47 -5.51 -5.62 7.03
N THR A 48 -4.29 -5.72 6.52
CA THR A 48 -3.09 -6.05 7.29
C THR A 48 -2.23 -4.79 7.46
N ILE A 49 -2.04 -4.36 8.72
CA ILE A 49 -1.29 -3.16 9.08
C ILE A 49 0.07 -3.56 9.67
N LEU A 50 1.14 -2.98 9.15
CA LEU A 50 2.52 -3.22 9.55
C LEU A 50 3.19 -1.92 10.00
N ASP A 51 3.79 -1.92 11.20
CA ASP A 51 4.57 -0.78 11.68
C ASP A 51 5.99 -0.84 11.11
N ALA A 52 6.28 0.04 10.15
CA ALA A 52 7.58 0.16 9.50
C ALA A 52 8.46 1.22 10.18
N SER A 53 7.97 1.93 11.20
CA SER A 53 8.72 2.99 11.88
C SER A 53 9.97 2.47 12.61
N SER A 54 9.98 1.18 12.96
CA SER A 54 11.13 0.51 13.59
C SER A 54 11.99 -0.28 12.62
N TRP A 55 11.66 -0.32 11.32
CA TRP A 55 12.45 -1.08 10.35
C TRP A 55 13.71 -0.32 9.98
N SER A 56 14.85 -0.97 10.16
CA SER A 56 16.17 -0.39 9.91
C SER A 56 17.00 -1.21 8.92
N SER A 57 16.48 -2.36 8.51
CA SER A 57 17.14 -3.32 7.62
C SER A 57 16.14 -4.09 6.76
N GLU A 58 16.62 -4.68 5.67
CA GLU A 58 15.84 -5.62 4.85
C GLU A 58 15.37 -6.85 5.64
N ALA A 59 16.11 -7.27 6.67
CA ALA A 59 15.71 -8.38 7.53
C ALA A 59 14.43 -8.08 8.32
N ASP A 60 14.24 -6.83 8.75
CA ASP A 60 13.04 -6.40 9.48
C ASP A 60 11.78 -6.52 8.61
N VAL A 61 11.90 -6.13 7.33
CA VAL A 61 10.85 -6.29 6.31
C VAL A 61 10.44 -7.75 6.18
N HIS A 62 11.43 -8.62 5.97
CA HIS A 62 11.17 -10.03 5.76
C HIS A 62 10.53 -10.68 6.98
N ALA A 63 11.01 -10.38 8.19
CA ALA A 63 10.42 -10.89 9.42
C ALA A 63 8.96 -10.47 9.54
N ALA A 64 8.68 -9.16 9.46
CA ALA A 64 7.35 -8.61 9.70
C ALA A 64 6.32 -9.04 8.65
N ILE A 65 6.66 -9.00 7.36
CA ILE A 65 5.74 -9.42 6.29
C ILE A 65 5.49 -10.93 6.34
N SER A 66 6.55 -11.74 6.57
CA SER A 66 6.39 -13.19 6.61
C SER A 66 5.49 -13.66 7.76
N GLU A 67 5.59 -13.00 8.92
CA GLU A 67 4.75 -13.27 10.07
C GLU A 67 3.31 -12.81 9.80
N ALA A 68 3.11 -11.59 9.30
CA ALA A 68 1.78 -11.04 9.11
C ALA A 68 0.96 -11.72 7.99
N LEU A 69 1.64 -12.34 7.02
CA LEU A 69 1.00 -13.02 5.89
C LEU A 69 1.15 -14.54 5.93
N ASP A 70 1.55 -15.10 7.07
CA ASP A 70 1.70 -16.54 7.28
C ASP A 70 2.54 -17.23 6.17
N PHE A 71 3.66 -16.62 5.80
CA PHE A 71 4.54 -17.17 4.76
C PHE A 71 5.06 -18.57 5.17
N PRO A 72 5.30 -19.45 4.19
CA PRO A 72 5.73 -20.81 4.45
C PRO A 72 7.13 -20.87 5.07
N SER A 73 7.43 -21.95 5.81
CA SER A 73 8.71 -22.14 6.50
C SER A 73 9.94 -22.20 5.57
N TYR A 74 9.74 -22.41 4.26
CA TYR A 74 10.79 -22.40 3.25
C TYR A 74 11.07 -21.01 2.67
N TYR A 75 10.43 -19.96 3.18
CA TYR A 75 10.64 -18.58 2.73
C TYR A 75 12.12 -18.16 2.82
N GLY A 76 12.68 -17.77 1.67
CA GLY A 76 14.12 -17.52 1.48
C GLY A 76 14.66 -16.21 2.07
N ARG A 77 13.80 -15.33 2.62
CA ARG A 77 14.19 -14.05 3.26
C ARG A 77 15.09 -13.15 2.40
N ASN A 78 14.70 -12.97 1.15
CA ASN A 78 15.26 -11.99 0.22
C ASN A 78 14.12 -11.47 -0.67
N LEU A 79 14.36 -10.39 -1.43
CA LEU A 79 13.33 -9.73 -2.23
C LEU A 79 12.74 -10.61 -3.36
N ASP A 80 13.53 -11.52 -3.94
CA ASP A 80 13.01 -12.48 -4.93
C ASP A 80 12.03 -13.46 -4.28
N ALA A 81 12.40 -14.01 -3.12
CA ALA A 81 11.53 -14.90 -2.35
C ALA A 81 10.27 -14.17 -1.83
N LEU A 82 10.38 -12.88 -1.49
CA LEU A 82 9.22 -12.06 -1.11
C LEU A 82 8.27 -11.92 -2.30
N ASN A 83 8.82 -11.65 -3.48
CA ASN A 83 8.06 -11.51 -4.71
C ASN A 83 7.33 -12.80 -5.09
N ASP A 84 7.99 -13.95 -4.95
CA ASP A 84 7.38 -15.26 -5.17
C ASP A 84 6.29 -15.54 -4.13
N CYS A 85 6.56 -15.35 -2.84
CA CYS A 85 5.56 -15.58 -1.81
C CYS A 85 4.35 -14.65 -1.94
N LEU A 86 4.51 -13.39 -2.40
CA LEU A 86 3.38 -12.52 -2.67
C LEU A 86 2.59 -12.95 -3.91
N ARG A 87 3.17 -13.69 -4.86
CA ARG A 87 2.42 -14.32 -5.96
C ARG A 87 1.46 -15.38 -5.41
N ASP A 88 1.93 -16.18 -4.47
CA ASP A 88 1.13 -17.22 -3.84
C ASP A 88 0.02 -16.59 -2.97
N VAL A 89 0.31 -15.50 -2.27
CA VAL A 89 -0.70 -14.70 -1.55
C VAL A 89 -1.81 -14.25 -2.49
N ILE A 90 -1.50 -13.56 -3.60
CA ILE A 90 -2.56 -13.09 -4.52
C ILE A 90 -3.32 -14.23 -5.21
N SER A 91 -2.81 -15.46 -5.15
CA SER A 91 -3.46 -16.68 -5.65
C SER A 91 -4.31 -17.39 -4.59
N HIS A 92 -4.42 -16.81 -3.38
CA HIS A 92 -5.13 -17.34 -2.21
C HIS A 92 -4.53 -18.64 -1.63
N ASP A 93 -3.25 -18.90 -1.85
CA ASP A 93 -2.61 -20.07 -1.23
C ASP A 93 -2.46 -19.90 0.29
N TYR A 94 -2.25 -18.66 0.75
CA TYR A 94 -2.19 -18.26 2.16
C TYR A 94 -2.26 -16.72 2.32
N GLY A 95 -2.26 -16.25 3.57
CA GLY A 95 -2.06 -14.83 3.93
C GLY A 95 -3.31 -13.95 3.88
N TRP A 96 -4.38 -14.36 3.20
CA TRP A 96 -5.68 -13.68 3.27
C TRP A 96 -6.87 -14.58 2.95
N ASP A 97 -8.03 -14.17 3.47
CA ASP A 97 -9.30 -14.87 3.32
C ASP A 97 -9.84 -14.77 1.89
N ALA A 98 -10.17 -15.92 1.30
CA ALA A 98 -10.72 -16.01 -0.04
C ALA A 98 -12.13 -15.44 -0.17
N ASP A 99 -12.86 -15.31 0.95
CA ASP A 99 -14.19 -14.69 1.00
C ASP A 99 -14.13 -13.15 1.14
N ALA A 100 -12.93 -12.57 1.33
CA ALA A 100 -12.76 -11.12 1.40
C ALA A 100 -12.94 -10.44 0.04
N THR A 101 -13.45 -9.21 0.04
CA THR A 101 -13.60 -8.37 -1.17
C THR A 101 -12.25 -8.07 -1.84
N GLY A 102 -11.18 -8.02 -1.05
CA GLY A 102 -9.83 -7.73 -1.50
C GLY A 102 -8.87 -7.67 -0.32
N PHE A 103 -7.60 -7.48 -0.65
CA PHE A 103 -6.50 -7.48 0.30
C PHE A 103 -5.84 -6.09 0.37
N VAL A 104 -5.51 -5.64 1.58
CA VAL A 104 -4.88 -4.34 1.81
C VAL A 104 -3.64 -4.53 2.68
N LEU A 105 -2.50 -4.06 2.20
CA LEU A 105 -1.28 -3.87 2.99
C LEU A 105 -1.14 -2.39 3.35
N ALA A 106 -1.08 -2.09 4.64
CA ALA A 106 -0.87 -0.74 5.14
C ALA A 106 0.42 -0.64 5.94
N PHE A 107 1.34 0.24 5.54
CA PHE A 107 2.59 0.49 6.26
C PHE A 107 2.55 1.81 7.02
N LEU A 108 3.02 1.81 8.26
CA LEU A 108 3.02 2.96 9.15
C LEU A 108 4.44 3.50 9.34
N GLY A 109 4.62 4.82 9.36
CA GLY A 109 5.93 5.44 9.56
C GLY A 109 6.99 4.98 8.55
N TYR A 110 6.58 4.75 7.31
CA TYR A 110 7.42 4.18 6.26
C TYR A 110 8.62 5.07 5.90
N ASP A 111 8.57 6.36 6.25
CA ASP A 111 9.69 7.30 6.11
C ASP A 111 10.94 6.86 6.87
N ALA A 112 10.79 6.28 8.07
CA ALA A 112 11.92 5.79 8.85
C ALA A 112 12.66 4.67 8.10
N PHE A 113 11.90 3.72 7.56
CA PHE A 113 12.42 2.63 6.75
C PHE A 113 13.01 3.13 5.43
N ALA A 114 12.31 4.01 4.72
CA ALA A 114 12.76 4.57 3.45
C ALA A 114 14.07 5.36 3.61
N LEU A 115 14.27 6.01 4.75
CA LEU A 115 15.53 6.67 5.08
C LEU A 115 16.65 5.67 5.38
N ALA A 116 16.36 4.60 6.12
CA ALA A 116 17.35 3.60 6.53
C ALA A 116 17.80 2.70 5.36
N CYS A 117 16.86 2.28 4.50
CA CYS A 117 17.09 1.34 3.41
C CYS A 117 16.35 1.79 2.12
N PRO A 118 16.77 2.89 1.46
CA PRO A 118 16.01 3.48 0.35
C PRO A 118 15.75 2.52 -0.81
N GLY A 119 16.76 1.74 -1.21
CA GLY A 119 16.65 0.79 -2.33
C GLY A 119 15.67 -0.36 -2.04
N THR A 120 15.75 -0.96 -0.86
CA THR A 120 14.83 -2.01 -0.42
C THR A 120 13.41 -1.46 -0.27
N ALA A 121 13.25 -0.25 0.27
CA ALA A 121 11.95 0.41 0.42
C ALA A 121 11.28 0.70 -0.94
N GLN A 122 12.03 1.17 -1.93
CA GLN A 122 11.54 1.35 -3.30
C GLN A 122 11.14 -0.01 -3.91
N THR A 123 12.00 -1.02 -3.78
CA THR A 123 11.78 -2.34 -4.40
C THR A 123 10.58 -3.07 -3.79
N LEU A 124 10.36 -2.94 -2.48
CA LEU A 124 9.17 -3.49 -1.81
C LEU A 124 7.87 -2.94 -2.42
N LEU A 125 7.78 -1.63 -2.62
CA LEU A 125 6.61 -1.00 -3.24
C LEU A 125 6.46 -1.41 -4.71
N ASP A 126 7.57 -1.58 -5.44
CA ASP A 126 7.57 -2.07 -6.82
C ASP A 126 6.99 -3.49 -6.94
N ILE A 127 7.45 -4.40 -6.07
CA ILE A 127 6.93 -5.77 -5.96
C ILE A 127 5.43 -5.74 -5.69
N ILE A 128 4.98 -4.98 -4.69
CA ILE A 128 3.56 -4.89 -4.32
C ILE A 128 2.73 -4.34 -5.49
N ALA A 129 3.20 -3.30 -6.17
CA ALA A 129 2.52 -2.75 -7.34
C ALA A 129 2.41 -3.76 -8.49
N GLN A 130 3.47 -4.55 -8.73
CA GLN A 130 3.44 -5.64 -9.70
C GLN A 130 2.40 -6.70 -9.33
N ARG A 131 2.37 -7.14 -8.06
CA ARG A 131 1.45 -8.16 -7.57
C ARG A 131 0.00 -7.69 -7.61
N SER A 132 -0.25 -6.42 -7.31
CA SER A 132 -1.57 -5.81 -7.46
C SER A 132 -2.09 -5.86 -8.90
N ARG A 133 -1.25 -5.55 -9.89
CA ARG A 133 -1.63 -5.68 -11.30
C ARG A 133 -1.89 -7.12 -11.72
N GLU A 134 -1.10 -8.07 -11.22
CA GLU A 134 -1.30 -9.50 -11.51
C GLU A 134 -2.59 -10.02 -10.87
N ALA A 135 -2.89 -9.62 -9.63
CA ALA A 135 -4.13 -9.95 -8.92
C ALA A 135 -5.38 -9.49 -9.70
N ALA A 136 -5.32 -8.30 -10.30
CA ALA A 136 -6.41 -7.76 -11.11
C ALA A 136 -6.77 -8.63 -12.33
N LEU A 137 -5.83 -9.41 -12.87
CA LEU A 137 -6.08 -10.35 -13.97
C LEU A 137 -7.02 -11.49 -13.56
N PHE A 138 -7.08 -11.79 -12.27
CA PHE A 138 -7.95 -12.82 -11.68
C PHE A 138 -9.20 -12.22 -11.03
N GLY A 139 -9.41 -10.91 -11.16
CA GLY A 139 -10.54 -10.19 -10.54
C GLY A 139 -10.32 -9.89 -9.06
N HIS A 140 -9.12 -10.12 -8.52
CA HIS A 140 -8.76 -9.80 -7.14
C HIS A 140 -8.29 -8.35 -7.03
N ARG A 141 -8.48 -7.75 -5.85
CA ARG A 141 -8.06 -6.39 -5.56
C ARG A 141 -7.01 -6.40 -4.47
N MET A 142 -5.82 -5.87 -4.76
CA MET A 142 -4.75 -5.70 -3.78
C MET A 142 -4.35 -4.22 -3.73
N ILE A 143 -4.48 -3.60 -2.56
CA ILE A 143 -4.21 -2.18 -2.32
C ILE A 143 -3.02 -2.04 -1.37
N CYS A 144 -2.15 -1.08 -1.64
CA CYS A 144 -1.06 -0.71 -0.75
C CYS A 144 -1.24 0.73 -0.25
N LEU A 145 -1.26 0.90 1.06
CA LEU A 145 -1.35 2.20 1.73
C LEU A 145 -0.04 2.45 2.47
N VAL A 146 0.59 3.59 2.23
CA VAL A 146 1.91 3.93 2.81
C VAL A 146 1.80 5.21 3.60
N GLN A 147 1.88 5.13 4.92
CA GLN A 147 1.87 6.31 5.77
C GLN A 147 3.28 6.78 6.10
N SER A 148 3.50 8.10 5.99
CA SER A 148 4.77 8.77 6.23
C SER A 148 4.59 10.03 7.09
N ASN A 149 5.46 10.20 8.08
CA ASN A 149 5.56 11.46 8.84
C ASN A 149 6.32 12.55 8.07
N ASP A 150 7.06 12.18 7.02
CA ASP A 150 7.60 13.13 6.04
C ASP A 150 6.55 13.43 4.96
N SER A 151 5.97 14.63 5.02
CA SER A 151 4.99 15.13 4.05
C SER A 151 5.58 15.45 2.67
N ARG A 152 6.89 15.31 2.50
CA ARG A 152 7.60 15.49 1.22
C ARG A 152 8.19 14.20 0.68
N ILE A 153 7.96 13.06 1.34
CA ILE A 153 8.43 11.78 0.84
C ILE A 153 7.94 11.57 -0.60
N SER A 154 8.80 11.02 -1.41
CA SER A 154 8.50 10.62 -2.78
C SER A 154 9.28 9.38 -3.14
N PHE A 155 8.75 8.66 -4.12
CA PHE A 155 9.33 7.44 -4.65
C PHE A 155 9.42 7.56 -6.16
N ASP A 156 10.37 6.86 -6.77
CA ASP A 156 10.34 6.66 -8.21
C ASP A 156 9.05 5.89 -8.58
N PRO A 157 8.56 6.00 -9.83
CA PRO A 157 7.39 5.25 -10.26
C PRO A 157 7.53 3.75 -9.94
N VAL A 158 6.54 3.20 -9.22
CA VAL A 158 6.47 1.78 -8.84
C VAL A 158 5.62 1.03 -9.85
N GLY A 159 6.17 -0.04 -10.41
CA GLY A 159 5.57 -0.83 -11.45
C GLY A 159 5.14 0.02 -12.66
N ALA A 160 5.95 1.02 -13.01
CA ALA A 160 5.69 2.01 -14.06
C ALA A 160 4.49 2.95 -13.85
N THR A 161 3.97 3.05 -12.62
CA THR A 161 2.92 4.02 -12.23
C THR A 161 3.44 4.95 -11.12
N PRO A 162 3.05 6.23 -11.09
CA PRO A 162 3.48 7.12 -10.02
C PRO A 162 2.92 6.68 -8.66
N VAL A 163 3.68 6.94 -7.59
CA VAL A 163 3.18 6.84 -6.22
C VAL A 163 2.54 8.18 -5.87
N LEU A 164 1.24 8.18 -5.57
CA LEU A 164 0.45 9.40 -5.40
C LEU A 164 -0.04 9.54 -3.95
N TRP A 165 -0.16 10.78 -3.49
CA TRP A 165 -0.88 11.09 -2.25
C TRP A 165 -2.37 10.83 -2.42
N ASN A 166 -3.02 10.36 -1.36
CA ASN A 166 -4.47 10.16 -1.33
C ASN A 166 -5.25 11.46 -1.58
N ASP A 167 -6.53 11.32 -1.94
CA ASP A 167 -7.39 12.42 -2.37
C ASP A 167 -7.65 13.50 -1.31
N ALA A 168 -7.47 13.21 -0.02
CA ALA A 168 -7.59 14.22 1.02
C ALA A 168 -6.29 15.04 1.19
N GLU A 169 -5.15 14.54 0.69
CA GLU A 169 -3.80 15.05 0.99
C GLU A 169 -2.96 15.35 -0.27
N TRP A 170 -3.53 15.24 -1.47
CA TRP A 170 -2.83 15.45 -2.74
C TRP A 170 -2.38 16.90 -3.00
N LEU A 171 -3.05 17.89 -2.41
CA LEU A 171 -2.61 19.29 -2.44
C LEU A 171 -1.51 19.53 -1.41
N ASP A 172 -0.41 20.16 -1.83
CA ASP A 172 0.67 20.59 -0.92
C ASP A 172 0.13 21.38 0.27
N SER A 173 -0.81 22.30 0.04
CA SER A 173 -1.43 23.13 1.09
C SER A 173 -2.23 22.33 2.13
N ARG A 174 -2.58 21.06 1.85
CA ARG A 174 -3.29 20.18 2.78
C ARG A 174 -2.35 19.33 3.63
N ARG A 175 -1.09 19.17 3.22
CA ARG A 175 -0.07 18.34 3.91
C ARG A 175 1.12 19.13 4.47
N LEU A 176 1.45 20.25 3.86
CA LEU A 176 2.50 21.14 4.34
C LEU A 176 1.92 22.13 5.36
N ALA A 177 2.56 22.27 6.51
CA ALA A 177 2.30 23.40 7.39
C ALA A 177 2.52 24.71 6.59
N PRO A 178 1.78 25.81 6.88
CA PRO A 178 2.07 27.10 6.28
C PRO A 178 3.54 27.42 6.52
N GLN A 179 4.30 27.72 5.45
CA GLN A 179 5.65 28.25 5.63
C GLN A 179 5.50 29.49 6.50
N ALA A 180 6.11 29.48 7.69
CA ALA A 180 6.27 30.69 8.47
C ALA A 180 7.07 31.64 7.59
N ASP A 181 6.40 32.67 7.09
CA ASP A 181 6.97 33.76 6.32
C ASP A 181 8.09 34.34 7.19
N THR A 182 9.32 33.90 6.93
CA THR A 182 10.50 34.40 7.61
C THR A 182 10.89 35.65 6.84
N GLY A 183 10.07 36.70 7.03
CA GLY A 183 10.31 38.01 6.47
C GLY A 183 11.62 38.56 7.03
N ASP A 184 12.54 38.85 6.11
CA ASP A 184 13.77 39.61 6.31
C ASP A 184 13.49 41.10 6.05
#